data_AF-A0A962UZU4-F1
#
_entry.id   AF-A0A962UZU4-F1
#
_cell.length_a   1.000
_cell.length_b   1.000
_cell.length_c   1.000
_cell.angle_alpha   90.00
_cell.angle_beta   90.00
_cell.angle_gamma   90.00
#
_symmetry.space_group_name_H-M   'P 1'
#
loop_
_entity.id
_entity.type
_entity.pdbx_description
1 polymer ?
#
loop_
_entity_poly.entity_id
_entity_poly.type
_entity_poly.pdbx_seq_one_letter_code
_entity_poly.pdbx_strand_id
1 'polypeptide(L)'
;IGPPVICVEHTMTIGIAAAGPHAGLAVFKALHAAEKIGWGSIGGFASFAVITEDNQLLRYQTQRGGSSTLFIDGDRTGVEPPSEVLNAPLAALMSSGPDRPEPLSQFVPGTATAGLVTGHRLPNTPGRNGNILNLDVLQHLQQGKSPQQAVDSVLADNPQADAGLIALNRQGQIYARNSERVQQRPDLGRARREHAPTGAVVEILHNAIYPHASLAAVVADIALETMVPTFHPDRWLSVDAGIPVQLGTHGMVQVDTELRALSIVTSDATLLQGSSNGAAIYIGSEVLQGKQRLGVTVTEPYVVLEQGRIISLSGQPSLRIGFRTD
;
A
#
# COMPACT_ATOMS: atom_id res chain seq x y z
N ILE A 1 43.98 -13.18 13.34
CA ILE A 1 43.55 -12.39 12.16
C ILE A 1 42.72 -13.36 11.31
N GLY A 2 41.39 -13.32 11.48
CA GLY A 2 40.50 -14.15 10.66
C GLY A 2 40.49 -13.65 9.21
N PRO A 3 40.12 -14.50 8.23
CA PRO A 3 40.04 -14.07 6.84
C PRO A 3 39.02 -12.94 6.72
N PRO A 4 39.21 -12.00 5.76
CA PRO A 4 38.23 -10.97 5.50
C PRO A 4 36.90 -11.62 5.13
N VAL A 5 35.82 -11.19 5.77
CA VAL A 5 34.46 -11.45 5.31
C VAL A 5 34.36 -10.80 3.94
N ILE A 6 34.41 -11.62 2.89
CA ILE A 6 34.05 -11.18 1.54
C ILE A 6 32.56 -10.87 1.61
N CYS A 7 32.21 -9.59 1.74
CA CYS A 7 30.85 -9.13 1.54
C CYS A 7 30.49 -9.43 0.08
N VAL A 8 29.83 -10.57 -0.14
CA VAL A 8 29.17 -10.83 -1.41
C VAL A 8 28.04 -9.81 -1.50
N GLU A 9 28.22 -8.78 -2.31
CA GLU A 9 27.18 -7.79 -2.58
C GLU A 9 26.05 -8.47 -3.35
N HIS A 10 25.04 -8.93 -2.63
CA HIS A 10 23.80 -9.35 -3.27
C HIS A 10 23.08 -8.10 -3.76
N THR A 11 22.83 -7.98 -5.07
CA THR A 11 21.97 -6.91 -5.61
C THR A 11 20.55 -7.12 -5.11
N MET A 12 20.18 -6.49 -3.99
CA MET A 12 18.83 -6.53 -3.38
C MET A 12 18.09 -5.31 -3.88
N THR A 13 16.85 -5.45 -4.31
CA THR A 13 16.13 -4.34 -4.96
C THR A 13 14.64 -4.52 -4.77
N ILE A 14 13.91 -3.41 -4.69
CA ILE A 14 12.46 -3.36 -4.68
C ILE A 14 11.97 -2.41 -5.78
N GLY A 15 11.03 -2.90 -6.58
CA GLY A 15 10.23 -2.12 -7.50
C GLY A 15 8.81 -2.00 -6.98
N ILE A 16 8.27 -0.79 -6.97
CA ILE A 16 6.91 -0.50 -6.52
C ILE A 16 6.28 0.39 -7.58
N ALA A 17 5.07 0.07 -8.02
CA ALA A 17 4.27 1.02 -8.78
C ALA A 17 2.81 0.96 -8.40
N ALA A 18 2.14 2.10 -8.53
CA ALA A 18 0.74 2.26 -8.19
C ALA A 18 0.03 3.18 -9.20
N ALA A 19 -1.24 2.90 -9.39
CA ALA A 19 -2.16 3.74 -10.15
C ALA A 19 -3.47 3.90 -9.37
N GLY A 20 -3.99 5.12 -9.30
CA GLY A 20 -5.19 5.47 -8.54
C GLY A 20 -5.01 6.75 -7.71
N PRO A 21 -6.02 7.13 -6.90
CA PRO A 21 -5.94 8.30 -6.03
C PRO A 21 -4.71 8.24 -5.13
N HIS A 22 -3.96 9.34 -5.02
CA HIS A 22 -2.79 9.45 -4.15
C HIS A 22 -1.69 8.38 -4.38
N ALA A 23 -1.53 7.88 -5.61
CA ALA A 23 -0.54 6.86 -5.92
C ALA A 23 0.89 7.29 -5.56
N GLY A 24 1.23 8.58 -5.71
CA GLY A 24 2.54 9.09 -5.28
C GLY A 24 2.80 8.95 -3.79
N LEU A 25 1.82 9.29 -2.93
CA LEU A 25 1.94 9.07 -1.49
C LEU A 25 1.99 7.57 -1.16
N ALA A 26 1.20 6.75 -1.85
CA ALA A 26 1.16 5.30 -1.64
C ALA A 26 2.52 4.65 -1.91
N VAL A 27 3.18 4.98 -3.02
CA VAL A 27 4.52 4.45 -3.35
C VAL A 27 5.57 4.93 -2.34
N PHE A 28 5.49 6.18 -1.88
CA PHE A 28 6.39 6.69 -0.85
C PHE A 28 6.21 5.95 0.49
N LYS A 29 4.98 5.84 1.00
CA LYS A 29 4.69 5.12 2.25
C LYS A 29 5.03 3.64 2.16
N ALA A 30 4.83 3.03 0.99
CA ALA A 30 5.22 1.66 0.70
C ALA A 30 6.74 1.47 0.87
N LEU A 31 7.56 2.34 0.25
CA LEU A 31 9.01 2.28 0.44
C LEU A 31 9.40 2.49 1.91
N HIS A 32 8.83 3.50 2.55
CA HIS A 32 9.11 3.81 3.95
C HIS A 32 8.79 2.63 4.88
N ALA A 33 7.68 1.94 4.64
CA ALA A 33 7.32 0.73 5.37
C ALA A 33 8.32 -0.40 5.10
N ALA A 34 8.68 -0.62 3.83
CA ALA A 34 9.64 -1.64 3.44
C ALA A 34 11.01 -1.42 4.12
N GLU A 35 11.46 -0.17 4.24
CA GLU A 35 12.71 0.20 4.92
C GLU A 35 12.64 0.05 6.44
N LYS A 36 11.45 0.20 7.04
CA LYS A 36 11.24 0.03 8.48
C LYS A 36 11.22 -1.44 8.92
N ILE A 37 10.59 -2.31 8.14
CA ILE A 37 10.36 -3.71 8.53
C ILE A 37 11.26 -4.71 7.80
N GLY A 38 11.88 -4.27 6.69
CA GLY A 38 12.77 -5.07 5.89
C GLY A 38 14.23 -4.94 6.32
N TRP A 39 15.01 -6.00 6.12
CA TRP A 39 16.47 -5.95 6.21
C TRP A 39 17.13 -6.53 4.95
N GLY A 40 18.40 -6.16 4.76
CA GLY A 40 19.15 -6.33 3.51
C GLY A 40 19.67 -4.97 3.03
N SER A 41 20.00 -4.87 1.75
CA SER A 41 20.39 -3.62 1.10
C SER A 41 19.15 -2.88 0.60
N ILE A 42 18.44 -2.28 1.55
CA ILE A 42 17.34 -1.31 1.34
C ILE A 42 17.66 -0.04 2.16
N GLY A 43 17.03 1.10 1.84
CA GLY A 43 17.33 2.38 2.51
C GLY A 43 18.55 3.13 1.94
N GLY A 44 19.08 2.67 0.80
CA GLY A 44 20.17 3.32 0.08
C GLY A 44 19.66 4.28 -0.98
N PHE A 45 19.77 3.90 -2.25
CA PHE A 45 19.27 4.72 -3.35
C PHE A 45 17.76 4.55 -3.52
N ALA A 46 17.11 5.60 -4.00
CA ALA A 46 15.73 5.57 -4.49
C ALA A 46 15.65 6.39 -5.78
N SER A 47 15.02 5.83 -6.81
CA SER A 47 14.62 6.54 -8.03
C SER A 47 13.10 6.50 -8.09
N PHE A 48 12.47 7.67 -8.13
CA PHE A 48 11.04 7.85 -7.99
C PHE A 48 10.53 8.73 -9.13
N ALA A 49 9.42 8.33 -9.75
CA ALA A 49 8.77 9.10 -10.79
C ALA A 49 7.26 9.09 -10.59
N VAL A 50 6.63 10.23 -10.87
CA VAL A 50 5.18 10.37 -10.91
C VAL A 50 4.72 11.02 -12.19
N ILE A 51 3.51 10.68 -12.61
CA ILE A 51 2.78 11.46 -13.61
C ILE A 51 1.62 12.12 -12.89
N THR A 52 1.62 13.46 -12.85
CA THR A 52 0.60 14.27 -12.18
C THR A 52 -0.72 14.29 -12.95
N GLU A 53 -1.78 14.78 -12.31
CA GLU A 53 -3.10 14.99 -12.94
C GLU A 53 -2.99 15.89 -14.19
N ASP A 54 -2.11 16.89 -14.14
CA ASP A 54 -1.82 17.82 -15.25
C ASP A 54 -0.90 17.21 -16.32
N ASN A 55 -0.68 15.90 -16.29
CA ASN A 55 0.16 15.17 -17.24
C ASN A 55 1.64 15.57 -17.20
N GLN A 56 2.15 16.02 -16.06
CA GLN A 56 3.57 16.31 -15.91
C GLN A 56 4.31 15.11 -15.34
N LEU A 57 5.48 14.82 -15.90
CA LEU A 57 6.39 13.80 -15.38
C LEU A 57 7.37 14.47 -14.40
N LEU A 58 7.23 14.17 -13.12
CA LEU A 58 8.14 14.64 -12.08
C LEU A 58 9.05 13.49 -11.62
N ARG A 59 10.29 13.82 -11.25
CA ARG A 59 11.32 12.85 -10.89
C ARG A 59 12.05 13.29 -9.63
N TYR A 60 12.21 12.36 -8.71
CA TYR A 60 12.92 12.55 -7.45
C TYR A 60 13.88 11.39 -7.25
N GLN A 61 15.03 11.66 -6.66
CA GLN A 61 16.06 10.66 -6.52
C GLN A 61 16.96 10.96 -5.33
N THR A 62 17.51 9.91 -4.74
CA THR A 62 18.56 9.99 -3.73
C THR A 62 19.48 8.79 -3.87
N GLN A 63 20.77 8.96 -3.60
CA GLN A 63 21.73 7.86 -3.56
C GLN A 63 21.79 7.16 -2.21
N ARG A 64 21.43 7.86 -1.13
CA ARG A 64 21.63 7.39 0.25
C ARG A 64 20.50 7.90 1.15
N GLY A 65 19.90 7.02 1.93
CA GLY A 65 18.86 7.34 2.90
C GLY A 65 17.45 6.97 2.44
N GLY A 66 17.27 6.49 1.21
CA GLY A 66 16.00 5.95 0.74
C GLY A 66 14.84 6.93 0.96
N SER A 67 13.75 6.48 1.59
CA SER A 67 12.61 7.36 1.89
C SER A 67 12.94 8.58 2.75
N SER A 68 13.96 8.50 3.62
CA SER A 68 14.31 9.59 4.55
C SER A 68 15.01 10.78 3.90
N THR A 69 15.50 10.63 2.68
CA THR A 69 16.21 11.70 1.93
C THR A 69 15.67 11.88 0.51
N LEU A 70 14.66 11.12 0.12
CA LEU A 70 14.04 11.23 -1.20
C LEU A 70 13.36 12.59 -1.40
N PHE A 71 12.78 13.14 -0.33
CA PHE A 71 12.24 14.49 -0.26
C PHE A 71 12.86 15.18 0.97
N ILE A 72 13.45 16.35 0.76
CA ILE A 72 14.11 17.12 1.82
C ILE A 72 13.54 18.54 1.90
N ASP A 73 13.40 19.02 3.13
CA ASP A 73 13.25 20.44 3.45
C ASP A 73 14.60 20.97 3.96
N GLY A 74 15.11 22.01 3.30
CA GLY A 74 16.51 22.45 3.43
C GLY A 74 17.49 21.36 2.99
N ASP A 75 18.57 21.17 3.76
CA ASP A 75 19.68 20.32 3.32
C ASP A 75 19.59 18.84 3.76
N ARG A 76 18.80 18.53 4.80
CA ARG A 76 18.85 17.21 5.46
C ARG A 76 17.54 16.71 6.06
N THR A 77 16.50 17.54 6.17
CA THR A 77 15.29 17.15 6.89
C THR A 77 14.39 16.37 5.95
N GLY A 78 14.29 15.05 6.14
CA GLY A 78 13.34 14.21 5.42
C GLY A 78 11.90 14.66 5.67
N VAL A 79 11.13 14.84 4.60
CA VAL A 79 9.73 15.29 4.66
C VAL A 79 8.83 14.38 3.84
N GLU A 80 7.52 14.51 4.04
CA GLU A 80 6.53 13.94 3.12
C GLU A 80 6.68 14.55 1.71
N PRO A 81 6.30 13.84 0.65
CA PRO A 81 6.32 14.37 -0.71
C PRO A 81 5.54 15.69 -0.83
N PRO A 82 5.91 16.59 -1.77
CA PRO A 82 5.12 17.80 -2.04
C PRO A 82 3.73 17.44 -2.59
N SER A 83 2.75 18.34 -2.48
CA SER A 83 1.34 18.09 -2.80
C SER A 83 1.09 17.54 -4.21
N GLU A 84 1.80 18.06 -5.21
CA GLU A 84 1.79 17.59 -6.60
C GLU A 84 2.23 16.13 -6.77
N VAL A 85 3.11 15.65 -5.89
CA VAL A 85 3.52 14.25 -5.83
C VAL A 85 2.51 13.42 -5.04
N LEU A 86 2.08 13.92 -3.87
CA LEU A 86 1.13 13.20 -3.00
C LEU A 86 -0.14 12.81 -3.75
N ASN A 87 -0.67 13.71 -4.58
CA ASN A 87 -1.91 13.53 -5.30
C ASN A 87 -1.73 12.91 -6.70
N ALA A 88 -0.49 12.65 -7.12
CA ALA A 88 -0.26 12.13 -8.46
C ALA A 88 -0.97 10.76 -8.66
N PRO A 89 -1.71 10.58 -9.77
CA PRO A 89 -2.49 9.37 -10.01
C PRO A 89 -1.64 8.17 -10.44
N LEU A 90 -0.41 8.40 -10.88
CA LEU A 90 0.51 7.35 -11.34
C LEU A 90 1.87 7.55 -10.69
N ALA A 91 2.42 6.50 -10.10
CA ALA A 91 3.71 6.55 -9.41
C ALA A 91 4.48 5.25 -9.60
N ALA A 92 5.80 5.36 -9.72
CA ALA A 92 6.71 4.23 -9.75
C ALA A 92 8.03 4.56 -9.05
N LEU A 93 8.63 3.53 -8.47
CA LEU A 93 9.88 3.59 -7.73
C LEU A 93 10.72 2.34 -7.97
N MET A 94 12.03 2.52 -7.99
CA MET A 94 13.00 1.46 -7.69
C MET A 94 13.92 1.90 -6.55
N SER A 95 14.21 0.99 -5.60
CA SER A 95 15.12 1.25 -4.46
C SER A 95 16.02 0.05 -4.16
N SER A 96 17.19 0.32 -3.57
CA SER A 96 18.12 -0.68 -3.02
C SER A 96 19.15 -0.06 -2.06
N GLY A 97 20.25 -0.77 -1.79
CA GLY A 97 21.50 -0.20 -1.28
C GLY A 97 22.04 0.95 -2.15
N PRO A 98 22.98 1.73 -1.60
CA PRO A 98 23.41 3.00 -2.18
C PRO A 98 24.33 2.85 -3.40
N ASP A 99 24.79 3.99 -3.93
CA ASP A 99 25.88 4.11 -4.91
C ASP A 99 25.58 3.40 -6.24
N ARG A 100 24.38 3.63 -6.77
CA ARG A 100 24.00 3.11 -8.08
C ARG A 100 24.52 4.01 -9.21
N PRO A 101 24.80 3.44 -10.40
CA PRO A 101 25.19 4.23 -11.57
C PRO A 101 24.19 5.35 -11.86
N GLU A 102 24.71 6.55 -12.06
CA GLU A 102 23.91 7.71 -12.45
C GLU A 102 23.73 7.78 -13.98
N PRO A 103 22.66 8.42 -14.46
CA PRO A 103 21.57 9.04 -13.70
C PRO A 103 20.62 8.00 -13.10
N LEU A 104 20.09 8.24 -11.89
CA LEU A 104 19.18 7.27 -11.25
C LEU A 104 17.83 7.16 -11.96
N SER A 105 17.47 8.14 -12.78
CA SER A 105 16.28 8.09 -13.65
C SER A 105 16.28 6.88 -14.61
N GLN A 106 17.42 6.26 -14.89
CA GLN A 106 17.51 5.05 -15.71
C GLN A 106 16.80 3.83 -15.09
N PHE A 107 16.60 3.82 -13.78
CA PHE A 107 15.93 2.73 -13.06
C PHE A 107 14.40 2.82 -13.15
N VAL A 108 13.87 4.03 -13.36
CA VAL A 108 12.43 4.29 -13.51
C VAL A 108 12.16 5.13 -14.77
N PRO A 109 12.39 4.62 -15.98
CA PRO A 109 12.11 5.38 -17.19
C PRO A 109 10.60 5.60 -17.36
N GLY A 110 10.25 6.65 -18.09
CA GLY A 110 8.85 7.00 -18.30
C GLY A 110 8.68 8.23 -19.18
N THR A 111 7.49 8.37 -19.74
CA THR A 111 7.05 9.57 -20.45
C THR A 111 5.65 9.95 -20.01
N ALA A 112 5.39 11.27 -19.97
CA ALA A 112 4.09 11.81 -19.61
C ALA A 112 2.94 11.32 -20.50
N THR A 113 3.21 10.86 -21.73
CA THR A 113 2.17 10.42 -22.67
C THR A 113 1.96 8.91 -22.69
N ALA A 114 2.94 8.10 -22.28
CA ALA A 114 2.82 6.64 -22.31
C ALA A 114 2.61 6.01 -20.93
N GLY A 115 3.38 6.45 -19.94
CA GLY A 115 3.41 5.81 -18.62
C GLY A 115 4.82 5.70 -18.02
N LEU A 116 4.95 4.81 -17.04
CA LEU A 116 6.18 4.58 -16.27
C LEU A 116 6.55 3.09 -16.32
N VAL A 117 7.84 2.80 -16.20
CA VAL A 117 8.37 1.44 -16.06
C VAL A 117 9.34 1.44 -14.89
N THR A 118 9.25 0.44 -14.02
CA THR A 118 10.20 0.15 -12.94
C THR A 118 10.45 -1.34 -12.88
N GLY A 119 11.16 -1.82 -11.86
CA GLY A 119 11.40 -3.23 -11.68
C GLY A 119 12.30 -3.52 -10.49
N HIS A 120 12.83 -4.73 -10.49
CA HIS A 120 13.86 -5.15 -9.54
C HIS A 120 14.91 -5.99 -10.29
N ARG A 121 16.05 -6.23 -9.63
CA ARG A 121 17.31 -6.74 -10.16
C ARG A 121 17.92 -5.72 -11.13
N LEU A 122 18.05 -6.08 -12.41
CA LEU A 122 18.74 -5.30 -13.43
C LEU A 122 17.80 -4.96 -14.60
N PRO A 123 16.68 -4.23 -14.36
CA PRO A 123 15.74 -3.88 -15.42
C PRO A 123 16.34 -2.87 -16.43
N ASN A 124 17.43 -2.19 -16.06
CA ASN A 124 18.15 -1.21 -16.88
C ASN A 124 19.35 -1.80 -17.64
N THR A 125 19.45 -3.13 -17.79
CA THR A 125 20.50 -3.77 -18.60
C THR A 125 20.03 -4.16 -20.00
N PRO A 126 20.94 -4.31 -20.98
CA PRO A 126 20.59 -4.81 -22.30
C PRO A 126 19.98 -6.22 -22.28
N GLY A 127 18.96 -6.43 -23.10
CA GLY A 127 18.44 -7.73 -23.48
C GLY A 127 19.24 -8.36 -24.63
N ARG A 128 18.77 -9.51 -25.14
CA ARG A 128 19.39 -10.26 -26.24
C ARG A 128 19.49 -9.46 -27.55
N ASN A 129 18.54 -8.57 -27.79
CA ASN A 129 18.51 -7.66 -28.94
C ASN A 129 19.37 -6.40 -28.75
N GLY A 130 20.06 -6.26 -27.62
CA GLY A 130 20.84 -5.07 -27.27
C GLY A 130 20.03 -3.90 -26.72
N ASN A 131 18.69 -3.95 -26.77
CA ASN A 131 17.83 -2.92 -26.19
C ASN A 131 17.84 -3.04 -24.66
N ILE A 132 17.82 -1.90 -23.97
CA ILE A 132 17.66 -1.89 -22.52
C ILE A 132 16.24 -2.32 -22.16
N LEU A 133 16.10 -3.33 -21.28
CA LEU A 133 14.82 -4.01 -21.04
C LEU A 133 13.68 -3.07 -20.62
N ASN A 134 13.90 -2.20 -19.63
CA ASN A 134 12.87 -1.26 -19.17
C ASN A 134 12.55 -0.16 -20.19
N LEU A 135 13.50 0.22 -21.05
CA LEU A 135 13.27 1.14 -22.16
C LEU A 135 12.50 0.47 -23.31
N ASP A 136 12.75 -0.81 -23.57
CA ASP A 136 12.01 -1.60 -24.57
C ASP A 136 10.52 -1.73 -24.17
N VAL A 137 10.26 -1.98 -22.87
CA VAL A 137 8.89 -1.93 -22.33
C VAL A 137 8.27 -0.55 -22.51
N LEU A 138 9.00 0.53 -22.19
CA LEU A 138 8.50 1.89 -22.37
C LEU A 138 8.18 2.19 -23.84
N GLN A 139 9.02 1.75 -24.77
CA GLN A 139 8.79 1.89 -26.20
C GLN A 139 7.49 1.19 -26.64
N HIS A 140 7.21 0.01 -26.11
CA HIS A 140 5.95 -0.68 -26.33
C HIS A 140 4.74 0.08 -25.76
N LEU A 141 4.86 0.70 -24.59
CA LEU A 141 3.80 1.57 -24.06
C LEU A 141 3.56 2.79 -24.98
N GLN A 142 4.64 3.40 -25.50
CA GLN A 142 4.54 4.51 -26.46
C GLN A 142 3.88 4.11 -27.77
N GLN A 143 3.98 2.83 -28.15
CA GLN A 143 3.29 2.23 -29.29
C GLN A 143 1.83 1.86 -28.98
N GLY A 144 1.34 2.14 -27.77
CA GLY A 144 -0.04 1.87 -27.37
C GLY A 144 -0.31 0.44 -26.91
N LYS A 145 0.72 -0.40 -26.70
CA LYS A 145 0.53 -1.71 -26.08
C LYS A 145 0.09 -1.55 -24.62
N SER A 146 -0.70 -2.49 -24.13
CA SER A 146 -1.00 -2.56 -22.70
C SER A 146 0.26 -2.91 -21.89
N PRO A 147 0.33 -2.56 -20.59
CA PRO A 147 1.44 -2.93 -19.72
C PRO A 147 1.74 -4.43 -19.73
N GLN A 148 0.70 -5.26 -19.75
CA GLN A 148 0.85 -6.71 -19.86
C GLN A 148 1.52 -7.11 -21.17
N GLN A 149 1.00 -6.63 -22.31
CA GLN A 149 1.57 -6.95 -23.62
C GLN A 149 3.02 -6.47 -23.75
N ALA A 150 3.34 -5.30 -23.21
CA ALA A 150 4.70 -4.73 -23.24
C ALA A 150 5.68 -5.60 -22.43
N VAL A 151 5.34 -5.90 -21.17
CA VAL A 151 6.20 -6.70 -20.28
C VAL A 151 6.32 -8.14 -20.77
N ASP A 152 5.22 -8.77 -21.17
CA ASP A 152 5.23 -10.16 -21.64
C ASP A 152 6.06 -10.30 -22.92
N SER A 153 5.95 -9.37 -23.86
CA SER A 153 6.76 -9.37 -25.09
C SER A 153 8.25 -9.31 -24.77
N VAL A 154 8.67 -8.34 -23.95
CA VAL A 154 10.08 -8.15 -23.61
C VAL A 154 10.65 -9.35 -22.84
N LEU A 155 9.90 -9.90 -21.88
CA LEU A 155 10.38 -11.04 -21.09
C LEU A 155 10.33 -12.37 -21.84
N ALA A 156 9.39 -12.56 -22.78
CA ALA A 156 9.35 -13.73 -23.64
C ALA A 156 10.57 -13.80 -24.56
N ASP A 157 11.02 -12.65 -25.08
CA ASP A 157 12.24 -12.56 -25.89
C ASP A 157 13.52 -12.71 -25.03
N ASN A 158 13.42 -12.42 -23.73
CA ASN A 158 14.53 -12.37 -22.78
C ASN A 158 14.31 -13.25 -21.53
N PRO A 159 14.04 -14.57 -21.66
CA PRO A 159 13.68 -15.42 -20.52
C PRO A 159 14.80 -15.56 -19.48
N GLN A 160 16.05 -15.37 -19.92
CA GLN A 160 17.25 -15.50 -19.09
C GLN A 160 17.81 -14.16 -18.59
N ALA A 161 17.10 -13.05 -18.80
CA ALA A 161 17.45 -11.76 -18.21
C ALA A 161 17.43 -11.86 -16.67
N ASP A 162 18.26 -11.07 -16.00
CA ASP A 162 18.22 -10.95 -14.54
C ASP A 162 17.37 -9.73 -14.15
N ALA A 163 16.09 -9.76 -14.52
CA ALA A 163 15.15 -8.67 -14.31
C ALA A 163 13.74 -9.18 -13.98
N GLY A 164 13.08 -8.45 -13.08
CA GLY A 164 11.62 -8.37 -13.02
C GLY A 164 11.18 -6.96 -13.37
N LEU A 165 10.07 -6.84 -14.11
CA LEU A 165 9.59 -5.59 -14.69
C LEU A 165 8.19 -5.29 -14.21
N ILE A 166 7.93 -4.02 -13.93
CA ILE A 166 6.61 -3.46 -13.61
C ILE A 166 6.36 -2.32 -14.59
N ALA A 167 5.23 -2.34 -15.27
CA ALA A 167 4.82 -1.28 -16.18
C ALA A 167 3.44 -0.75 -15.79
N LEU A 168 3.24 0.55 -15.94
CA LEU A 168 1.93 1.18 -15.90
C LEU A 168 1.77 2.19 -17.02
N ASN A 169 0.55 2.30 -17.55
CA ASN A 169 0.23 3.23 -18.62
C ASN A 169 -0.65 4.41 -18.14
N ARG A 170 -0.96 5.31 -19.07
CA ARG A 170 -1.81 6.48 -18.78
C ARG A 170 -3.23 6.17 -18.36
N GLN A 171 -3.74 4.98 -18.69
CA GLN A 171 -5.07 4.52 -18.32
C GLN A 171 -5.09 3.91 -16.91
N GLY A 172 -3.98 3.94 -16.18
CA GLY A 172 -3.87 3.34 -14.84
C GLY A 172 -3.81 1.81 -14.86
N GLN A 173 -3.63 1.19 -16.03
CA GLN A 173 -3.38 -0.25 -16.10
C GLN A 173 -1.97 -0.50 -15.57
N ILE A 174 -1.79 -1.60 -14.83
CA ILE A 174 -0.49 -2.01 -14.28
C ILE A 174 -0.29 -3.51 -14.47
N TYR A 175 0.94 -3.90 -14.75
CA TYR A 175 1.33 -5.30 -14.82
C TYR A 175 2.77 -5.50 -14.35
N ALA A 176 3.01 -6.60 -13.64
CA ALA A 176 4.31 -6.98 -13.14
C ALA A 176 4.62 -8.45 -13.41
N ARG A 177 5.84 -8.74 -13.83
CA ARG A 177 6.32 -10.11 -14.05
C ARG A 177 7.85 -10.21 -13.92
N ASN A 178 8.29 -11.36 -13.43
CA ASN A 178 9.70 -11.76 -13.44
C ASN A 178 10.03 -12.55 -14.71
N SER A 179 11.23 -12.37 -15.23
CA SER A 179 11.84 -13.32 -16.18
C SER A 179 11.90 -14.73 -15.60
N GLU A 180 12.00 -15.76 -16.46
CA GLU A 180 12.07 -17.15 -16.03
C GLU A 180 13.26 -17.40 -15.09
N ARG A 181 14.42 -16.79 -15.39
CA ARG A 181 15.60 -16.86 -14.53
C ARG A 181 15.34 -16.28 -13.15
N VAL A 182 14.72 -15.11 -13.07
CA VAL A 182 14.44 -14.47 -11.76
C VAL A 182 13.42 -15.28 -10.98
N GLN A 183 12.43 -15.92 -11.63
CA GLN A 183 11.44 -16.78 -10.94
C GLN A 183 12.04 -17.98 -10.22
N GLN A 184 13.25 -18.41 -10.59
CA GLN A 184 13.93 -19.53 -9.94
C GLN A 184 14.63 -19.14 -8.63
N ARG A 185 14.64 -17.85 -8.28
CA ARG A 185 15.29 -17.38 -7.06
C ARG A 185 14.48 -17.75 -5.81
N PRO A 186 15.14 -18.16 -4.72
CA PRO A 186 14.46 -18.52 -3.47
C PRO A 186 14.05 -17.31 -2.61
N ASP A 187 14.50 -16.10 -2.97
CA ASP A 187 14.45 -14.90 -2.14
C ASP A 187 13.55 -13.80 -2.72
N LEU A 188 12.52 -14.19 -3.48
CA LEU A 188 11.58 -13.26 -4.12
C LEU A 188 10.44 -12.88 -3.18
N GLY A 189 9.96 -11.65 -3.34
CA GLY A 189 8.64 -11.24 -2.88
C GLY A 189 7.89 -10.54 -4.00
N ARG A 190 6.58 -10.80 -4.06
CA ARG A 190 5.65 -10.19 -5.01
C ARG A 190 4.29 -10.02 -4.36
N ALA A 191 3.65 -8.90 -4.63
CA ALA A 191 2.25 -8.69 -4.26
C ALA A 191 1.56 -7.78 -5.28
N ARG A 192 0.29 -8.11 -5.55
CA ARG A 192 -0.67 -7.22 -6.22
C ARG A 192 -1.81 -6.94 -5.24
N ARG A 193 -2.27 -5.69 -5.22
CA ARG A 193 -3.50 -5.28 -4.53
C ARG A 193 -4.30 -4.39 -5.44
N GLU A 194 -5.61 -4.55 -5.40
CA GLU A 194 -6.55 -3.83 -6.26
C GLU A 194 -7.83 -3.54 -5.50
N HIS A 195 -8.36 -2.34 -5.69
CA HIS A 195 -9.66 -1.92 -5.20
C HIS A 195 -10.55 -1.59 -6.40
N ALA A 196 -11.35 -2.57 -6.83
CA ALA A 196 -12.17 -2.49 -8.03
C ALA A 196 -13.09 -1.24 -8.10
N PRO A 197 -13.74 -0.78 -7.02
CA PRO A 197 -14.62 0.39 -7.09
C PRO A 197 -13.92 1.69 -7.50
N THR A 198 -12.66 1.88 -7.10
CA THR A 198 -11.88 3.08 -7.44
C THR A 198 -10.90 2.85 -8.59
N GLY A 199 -10.71 1.59 -9.00
CA GLY A 199 -9.67 1.20 -9.95
C GLY A 199 -8.25 1.33 -9.41
N ALA A 200 -8.08 1.56 -8.10
CA ALA A 200 -6.77 1.72 -7.49
C ALA A 200 -6.02 0.38 -7.47
N VAL A 201 -4.75 0.38 -7.85
CA VAL A 201 -3.96 -0.84 -8.02
C VAL A 201 -2.49 -0.61 -7.68
N VAL A 202 -1.86 -1.61 -7.07
CA VAL A 202 -0.44 -1.61 -6.67
C VAL A 202 0.19 -2.92 -7.12
N GLU A 203 1.41 -2.86 -7.66
CA GLU A 203 2.27 -4.00 -7.92
C GLU A 203 3.63 -3.80 -7.25
N ILE A 204 4.14 -4.87 -6.64
CA ILE A 204 5.44 -4.91 -5.98
C ILE A 204 6.20 -6.13 -6.46
N LEU A 205 7.47 -5.93 -6.80
CA LEU A 205 8.46 -7.00 -7.01
C LEU A 205 9.70 -6.67 -6.21
N HIS A 206 10.26 -7.63 -5.49
CA HIS A 206 11.56 -7.47 -4.87
C HIS A 206 12.32 -8.78 -4.73
N ASN A 207 13.60 -8.68 -4.40
CA ASN A 207 14.45 -9.81 -4.08
C ASN A 207 15.43 -9.47 -2.95
N ALA A 208 15.88 -10.49 -2.22
CA ALA A 208 16.91 -10.38 -1.18
C ALA A 208 16.62 -9.35 -0.07
N ILE A 209 15.38 -8.90 0.06
CA ILE A 209 14.91 -8.09 1.20
C ILE A 209 14.03 -8.99 2.04
N TYR A 210 14.35 -9.11 3.32
CA TYR A 210 13.73 -10.06 4.24
C TYR A 210 12.84 -9.34 5.26
N PRO A 211 11.72 -9.94 5.69
CA PRO A 211 11.22 -11.27 5.35
C PRO A 211 10.55 -11.29 3.97
N HIS A 212 11.08 -12.06 3.02
CA HIS A 212 10.79 -11.80 1.61
C HIS A 212 9.32 -12.06 1.20
N ALA A 213 8.68 -13.10 1.74
CA ALA A 213 7.30 -13.43 1.39
C ALA A 213 6.30 -12.41 1.98
N SER A 214 6.44 -12.07 3.26
CA SER A 214 5.49 -11.21 3.97
C SER A 214 5.68 -9.73 3.66
N LEU A 215 6.91 -9.30 3.35
CA LEU A 215 7.23 -7.89 3.07
C LEU A 215 6.37 -7.34 1.94
N ALA A 216 6.35 -8.01 0.77
CA ALA A 216 5.59 -7.54 -0.38
C ALA A 216 4.09 -7.39 -0.06
N ALA A 217 3.51 -8.36 0.66
CA ALA A 217 2.10 -8.32 1.03
C ALA A 217 1.78 -7.11 1.93
N VAL A 218 2.52 -6.94 3.03
CA VAL A 218 2.33 -5.83 3.97
C VAL A 218 2.51 -4.48 3.30
N VAL A 219 3.55 -4.34 2.46
CA VAL A 219 3.85 -3.10 1.76
C VAL A 219 2.75 -2.76 0.74
N ALA A 220 2.21 -3.76 0.03
CA ALA A 220 1.10 -3.56 -0.91
C ALA A 220 -0.20 -3.18 -0.19
N ASP A 221 -0.46 -3.75 0.99
CA ASP A 221 -1.63 -3.40 1.82
C ASP A 221 -1.53 -1.95 2.31
N ILE A 222 -0.35 -1.51 2.78
CA ILE A 222 -0.11 -0.12 3.17
C ILE A 222 -0.30 0.84 1.99
N ALA A 223 0.21 0.48 0.81
CA ALA A 223 0.05 1.27 -0.40
C ALA A 223 -1.43 1.41 -0.79
N LEU A 224 -2.18 0.29 -0.81
CA LEU A 224 -3.60 0.33 -1.17
C LEU A 224 -4.42 1.12 -0.15
N GLU A 225 -4.23 0.91 1.16
CA GLU A 225 -4.92 1.65 2.22
C GLU A 225 -4.58 3.15 2.18
N THR A 226 -3.38 3.51 1.71
CA THR A 226 -3.03 4.92 1.50
C THR A 226 -3.83 5.55 0.35
N MET A 227 -4.08 4.81 -0.73
CA MET A 227 -4.87 5.30 -1.87
C MET A 227 -6.36 5.29 -1.60
N VAL A 228 -6.83 4.26 -0.89
CA VAL A 228 -8.23 4.01 -0.59
C VAL A 228 -8.31 3.58 0.88
N PRO A 229 -8.50 4.53 1.81
CA PRO A 229 -8.53 4.21 3.23
C PRO A 229 -9.80 3.43 3.57
N THR A 230 -9.72 2.10 3.57
CA THR A 230 -10.87 1.21 3.76
C THR A 230 -11.29 1.08 5.22
N PHE A 231 -10.43 1.43 6.17
CA PHE A 231 -10.74 1.37 7.61
C PHE A 231 -11.02 2.75 8.23
N HIS A 232 -11.10 3.80 7.43
CA HIS A 232 -11.48 5.12 7.91
C HIS A 232 -13.02 5.24 8.03
N PRO A 233 -13.51 5.82 9.13
CA PRO A 233 -14.94 6.04 9.29
C PRO A 233 -15.43 7.21 8.44
N ASP A 234 -16.49 6.98 7.66
CA ASP A 234 -17.20 8.03 6.92
C ASP A 234 -17.97 8.94 7.89
N ARG A 235 -18.49 8.34 8.97
CA ARG A 235 -19.32 9.01 9.97
C ARG A 235 -19.01 8.48 11.36
N TRP A 236 -19.49 9.20 12.36
CA TRP A 236 -19.26 8.89 13.77
C TRP A 236 -20.59 8.92 14.52
N LEU A 237 -20.77 7.96 15.42
CA LEU A 237 -21.89 7.93 16.37
C LEU A 237 -21.34 8.01 17.80
N SER A 238 -22.14 8.53 18.72
CA SER A 238 -21.79 8.61 20.15
C SER A 238 -22.44 7.47 20.92
N VAL A 239 -21.67 6.82 21.79
CA VAL A 239 -22.15 5.79 22.72
C VAL A 239 -21.84 6.24 24.13
N ASP A 240 -22.87 6.34 24.95
CA ASP A 240 -22.75 6.71 26.36
C ASP A 240 -22.85 5.47 27.26
N ALA A 241 -22.31 5.58 28.47
CA ALA A 241 -22.60 4.65 29.54
C ALA A 241 -24.10 4.65 29.86
N GLY A 242 -24.59 3.51 30.33
CA GLY A 242 -26.00 3.23 30.58
C GLY A 242 -26.75 2.65 29.39
N ILE A 243 -26.17 2.65 28.18
CA ILE A 243 -26.85 2.11 26.99
C ILE A 243 -27.15 0.62 27.16
N PRO A 244 -28.40 0.19 26.92
CA PRO A 244 -28.80 -1.20 27.05
C PRO A 244 -28.24 -2.06 25.93
N VAL A 245 -27.84 -3.28 26.29
CA VAL A 245 -27.47 -4.36 25.39
C VAL A 245 -28.64 -5.35 25.33
N GLN A 246 -29.03 -5.72 24.12
CA GLN A 246 -30.17 -6.58 23.85
C GLN A 246 -29.74 -7.80 23.04
N LEU A 247 -30.44 -8.92 23.23
CA LEU A 247 -30.21 -10.11 22.46
C LEU A 247 -30.90 -9.99 21.10
N GLY A 248 -30.15 -10.29 20.03
CA GLY A 248 -30.67 -10.39 18.67
C GLY A 248 -29.95 -11.48 17.89
N THR A 249 -30.11 -11.48 16.57
CA THR A 249 -29.51 -12.50 15.70
C THR A 249 -28.13 -12.13 15.15
N HIS A 250 -27.75 -10.85 15.22
CA HIS A 250 -26.47 -10.31 14.76
C HIS A 250 -26.15 -8.98 15.47
N GLY A 251 -24.91 -8.52 15.34
CA GLY A 251 -24.42 -7.28 15.94
C GLY A 251 -25.02 -6.04 15.28
N MET A 252 -25.60 -5.14 16.09
CA MET A 252 -26.19 -3.90 15.61
C MET A 252 -26.12 -2.79 16.66
N VAL A 253 -26.00 -1.54 16.22
CA VAL A 253 -26.11 -0.31 17.01
C VAL A 253 -27.34 0.44 16.51
N GLN A 254 -28.37 0.55 17.34
CA GLN A 254 -29.51 1.42 17.03
C GLN A 254 -29.17 2.84 17.43
N VAL A 255 -29.42 3.80 16.55
CA VAL A 255 -29.14 5.22 16.77
C VAL A 255 -30.36 6.11 16.54
N ASP A 256 -30.36 7.27 17.18
CA ASP A 256 -31.33 8.34 16.92
C ASP A 256 -30.96 9.19 15.69
N THR A 257 -31.70 10.30 15.48
CA THR A 257 -31.46 11.26 14.40
C THR A 257 -30.14 12.03 14.51
N GLU A 258 -29.56 12.11 15.71
CA GLU A 258 -28.29 12.78 16.00
C GLU A 258 -27.10 11.80 16.03
N LEU A 259 -27.32 10.54 15.64
CA LEU A 259 -26.32 9.46 15.74
C LEU A 259 -25.87 9.19 17.18
N ARG A 260 -26.77 9.29 18.16
CA ARG A 260 -26.52 8.78 19.51
C ARG A 260 -27.06 7.37 19.61
N ALA A 261 -26.28 6.46 20.18
CA ALA A 261 -26.72 5.10 20.42
C ALA A 261 -27.92 5.08 21.37
N LEU A 262 -28.92 4.28 21.03
CA LEU A 262 -30.12 4.04 21.82
C LEU A 262 -30.07 2.64 22.45
N SER A 263 -29.54 1.67 21.71
CA SER A 263 -29.32 0.31 22.17
C SER A 263 -28.23 -0.37 21.35
N ILE A 264 -27.57 -1.36 21.96
CA ILE A 264 -26.68 -2.29 21.26
C ILE A 264 -27.39 -3.64 21.19
N VAL A 265 -27.33 -4.29 20.05
CA VAL A 265 -27.85 -5.64 19.85
C VAL A 265 -26.68 -6.57 19.59
N THR A 266 -26.66 -7.70 20.29
CA THR A 266 -25.63 -8.73 20.20
C THR A 266 -26.27 -10.10 20.05
N SER A 267 -25.58 -11.03 19.41
CA SER A 267 -25.95 -12.46 19.41
C SER A 267 -25.45 -13.21 20.64
N ASP A 268 -24.58 -12.60 21.45
CA ASP A 268 -24.01 -13.22 22.64
C ASP A 268 -24.88 -12.97 23.88
N ALA A 269 -25.63 -14.00 24.28
CA ALA A 269 -26.51 -13.95 25.44
C ALA A 269 -25.76 -13.76 26.77
N THR A 270 -24.46 -14.06 26.83
CA THR A 270 -23.67 -13.92 28.05
C THR A 270 -23.47 -12.47 28.46
N LEU A 271 -23.59 -11.52 27.52
CA LEU A 271 -23.44 -10.09 27.77
C LEU A 271 -24.65 -9.44 28.48
N LEU A 272 -25.78 -10.16 28.60
CA LEU A 272 -27.01 -9.62 29.18
C LEU A 272 -27.12 -9.79 30.71
N GLN A 273 -26.26 -10.59 31.34
CA GLN A 273 -26.37 -10.90 32.77
C GLN A 273 -25.03 -10.77 33.48
N GLY A 274 -25.10 -10.40 34.77
CA GLY A 274 -23.91 -10.26 35.60
C GLY A 274 -22.99 -9.14 35.13
N SER A 275 -21.72 -9.23 35.48
CA SER A 275 -20.70 -8.27 35.08
C SER A 275 -19.69 -8.94 34.15
N SER A 276 -19.36 -8.29 33.05
CA SER A 276 -18.39 -8.80 32.08
C SER A 276 -17.61 -7.66 31.44
N ASN A 277 -16.43 -7.98 30.92
CA ASN A 277 -15.63 -7.06 30.14
C ASN A 277 -15.30 -7.71 28.79
N GLY A 278 -15.29 -6.94 27.70
CA GLY A 278 -15.04 -7.47 26.36
C GLY A 278 -15.50 -6.51 25.27
N ALA A 279 -16.17 -7.03 24.25
CA ALA A 279 -16.78 -6.24 23.17
C ALA A 279 -18.30 -6.50 23.13
N ALA A 280 -19.09 -5.42 23.17
CA ALA A 280 -20.52 -5.48 22.84
C ALA A 280 -20.81 -4.90 21.45
N ILE A 281 -19.89 -4.07 20.94
CA ILE A 281 -19.98 -3.44 19.63
C ILE A 281 -18.78 -3.95 18.83
N TYR A 282 -19.00 -4.94 17.98
CA TYR A 282 -17.96 -5.53 17.14
C TYR A 282 -17.70 -4.68 15.90
N ILE A 283 -16.52 -4.81 15.30
CA ILE A 283 -16.32 -4.36 13.91
C ILE A 283 -17.30 -5.10 13.00
N GLY A 284 -17.96 -4.37 12.10
CA GLY A 284 -18.96 -4.92 11.18
C GLY A 284 -20.39 -4.97 11.75
N SER A 285 -20.62 -4.51 12.97
CA SER A 285 -21.99 -4.34 13.50
C SER A 285 -22.76 -3.31 12.68
N GLU A 286 -24.01 -3.61 12.34
CA GLU A 286 -24.85 -2.69 11.57
C GLU A 286 -25.17 -1.43 12.37
N VAL A 287 -25.22 -0.28 11.72
CA VAL A 287 -25.71 0.96 12.33
C VAL A 287 -27.09 1.27 11.74
N LEU A 288 -28.13 1.21 12.57
CA LEU A 288 -29.51 1.44 12.14
C LEU A 288 -30.09 2.72 12.75
N GLN A 289 -30.73 3.54 11.90
CA GLN A 289 -31.62 4.61 12.33
C GLN A 289 -33.06 4.21 12.02
N GLY A 290 -33.80 3.81 13.04
CA GLY A 290 -35.11 3.17 12.87
C GLY A 290 -34.97 1.85 12.09
N LYS A 291 -35.49 1.79 10.86
CA LYS A 291 -35.37 0.64 9.96
C LYS A 291 -34.32 0.83 8.86
N GLN A 292 -33.73 2.03 8.76
CA GLN A 292 -32.76 2.34 7.73
C GLN A 292 -31.36 1.94 8.19
N ARG A 293 -30.70 1.09 7.40
CA ARG A 293 -29.28 0.81 7.55
C ARG A 293 -28.47 2.00 7.06
N LEU A 294 -27.65 2.54 7.96
CA LEU A 294 -26.74 3.64 7.66
C LEU A 294 -25.35 3.13 7.27
N GLY A 295 -24.99 1.90 7.66
CA GLY A 295 -23.67 1.33 7.42
C GLY A 295 -23.23 0.31 8.46
N VAL A 296 -21.91 0.17 8.64
CA VAL A 296 -21.29 -0.77 9.60
C VAL A 296 -20.16 -0.13 10.41
N THR A 297 -20.04 -0.50 11.68
CA THR A 297 -18.97 -0.03 12.58
C THR A 297 -17.58 -0.47 12.09
N VAL A 298 -16.60 0.42 12.24
CA VAL A 298 -15.17 0.14 11.99
C VAL A 298 -14.32 0.29 13.25
N THR A 299 -14.96 0.47 14.39
CA THR A 299 -14.34 0.61 15.70
C THR A 299 -14.96 -0.40 16.66
N GLU A 300 -14.12 -1.16 17.35
CA GLU A 300 -14.52 -2.09 18.41
C GLU A 300 -14.00 -1.58 19.76
N PRO A 301 -14.84 -0.88 20.55
CA PRO A 301 -14.43 -0.42 21.86
C PRO A 301 -14.38 -1.57 22.87
N TYR A 302 -13.40 -1.52 23.77
CA TYR A 302 -13.43 -2.35 24.98
C TYR A 302 -14.54 -1.84 25.90
N VAL A 303 -15.49 -2.69 26.26
CA VAL A 303 -16.62 -2.31 27.12
C VAL A 303 -16.54 -3.03 28.45
N VAL A 304 -17.00 -2.34 29.49
CA VAL A 304 -17.41 -2.94 30.77
C VAL A 304 -18.92 -2.98 30.78
N LEU A 305 -19.49 -4.15 31.08
CA LEU A 305 -20.91 -4.40 31.07
C LEU A 305 -21.37 -4.82 32.47
N GLU A 306 -22.55 -4.37 32.86
CA GLU A 306 -23.23 -4.83 34.06
C GLU A 306 -24.73 -4.93 33.81
N GLN A 307 -25.29 -6.11 34.07
CA GLN A 307 -26.71 -6.42 33.91
C GLN A 307 -27.28 -5.98 32.55
N GLY A 308 -26.55 -6.30 31.47
CA GLY A 308 -26.96 -5.97 30.10
C GLY A 308 -26.91 -4.47 29.79
N ARG A 309 -26.06 -3.69 30.48
CA ARG A 309 -25.82 -2.28 30.18
C ARG A 309 -24.34 -1.99 30.09
N ILE A 310 -23.96 -1.12 29.15
CA ILE A 310 -22.59 -0.62 29.08
C ILE A 310 -22.35 0.32 30.27
N ILE A 311 -21.30 0.10 31.03
CA ILE A 311 -20.90 0.94 32.17
C ILE A 311 -19.76 1.88 31.78
N SER A 312 -18.85 1.42 30.91
CA SER A 312 -17.83 2.27 30.32
C SER A 312 -17.37 1.72 28.97
N LEU A 313 -16.80 2.60 28.15
CA LEU A 313 -16.19 2.29 26.86
C LEU A 313 -14.75 2.80 26.88
N SER A 314 -13.78 1.90 26.79
CA SER A 314 -12.35 2.18 26.85
C SER A 314 -11.97 3.06 28.07
N GLY A 315 -12.63 2.80 29.21
CA GLY A 315 -12.45 3.56 30.46
C GLY A 315 -13.12 4.94 30.49
N GLN A 316 -13.91 5.30 29.47
CA GLN A 316 -14.63 6.56 29.38
C GLN A 316 -16.15 6.35 29.53
N PRO A 317 -16.89 7.33 30.10
CA PRO A 317 -18.35 7.27 30.20
C PRO A 317 -19.04 7.55 28.86
N SER A 318 -18.32 8.06 27.86
CA SER A 318 -18.82 8.32 26.51
C SER A 318 -17.69 8.13 25.51
N LEU A 319 -18.01 7.59 24.34
CA LEU A 319 -17.05 7.38 23.26
C LEU A 319 -17.72 7.63 21.91
N ARG A 320 -16.98 8.29 21.00
CA ARG A 320 -17.35 8.35 19.58
C ARG A 320 -16.76 7.14 18.86
N ILE A 321 -17.61 6.37 18.21
CA ILE A 321 -17.17 5.24 17.39
C ILE A 321 -17.43 5.52 15.92
N GLY A 322 -16.50 5.07 15.08
CA GLY A 322 -16.57 5.26 13.64
C GLY A 322 -17.42 4.18 12.96
N PHE A 323 -18.15 4.57 11.93
CA PHE A 323 -18.81 3.64 11.02
C PHE A 323 -18.66 4.10 9.57
N ARG A 324 -18.68 3.13 8.65
CA ARG A 324 -18.67 3.37 7.21
C ARG A 324 -20.07 3.28 6.66
N THR A 325 -20.42 4.15 5.73
CA THR A 325 -21.70 4.11 5.01
C THR A 325 -21.66 3.05 3.91
N ASP A 326 -22.83 2.55 3.54
CA ASP A 326 -23.01 1.67 2.38
C ASP A 326 -22.77 2.40 1.04
#